data_AF-A0A6P7TP67-F1
#
_entry.id   AF-A0A6P7TP67-F1
#
_cell.length_a   1.000
_cell.length_b   1.000
_cell.length_c   1.000
_cell.angle_alpha   90.00
_cell.angle_beta   90.00
_cell.angle_gamma   90.00
#
_symmetry.space_group_name_H-M   'P 1'
#
loop_
_entity.id
_entity.type
_entity.pdbx_description
1 polymer ?
#
loop_
_entity_poly.entity_id
_entity_poly.type
_entity_poly.pdbx_seq_one_letter_code
_entity_poly.pdbx_strand_id
1 'polypeptide(L)'
;MEDDTLKSSRTSDSSYPKNPFKMAIDADIFELREKERMIKNEERLKQKNLKIHQKVTYAHKIKSHKRITMKPDEDLEEEGEEEESKSVKDDSQFTIAITKDRRFERETIGEYISKKREMFRVQYAIGVMRHEMRKLDEIAQAEERKLEMAEQYLEEDASMFDEFLKENDKSSVEAIKIAEQETKEKLEKVAEIKKINASIMSLKSEISKAEDTLKEYKIYRDFLENLAPVEWQEEIKQKRKDRRQLRHKKSMQRDQTSIEQEESKIKRFSETDSHTSSNEFTDSDSDDEVELYFTTPQQVLDIFSELEEQNLTLIQNTQETEETLEDIKQSFEANRKKMEKETWSLKDQIEKTKVKIQEEEEMAADLEMKVKLFSASGNMQSADQNSMLEELNKKVEEVYRGIIGSNEANIDTLQMLTNIENRLEELFELEESLPADKVEAAKRSKEKERRLKMREQKLKLQKLHQEERMKKSLERAKAEPKKMYGKKLMPRSDPPRLKKKEDKKVDETSREEEELAYFFTE
;
A
#
# COMPACT_ATOMS: atom_id res chain seq x y z
N MET A 1 1.32 -85.70 -42.42
CA MET A 1 -0.06 -86.20 -42.44
C MET A 1 -0.40 -86.36 -43.92
N GLU A 2 0.16 -87.37 -44.62
CA GLU A 2 -0.26 -88.80 -44.61
C GLU A 2 -1.75 -88.91 -45.03
N ASP A 3 -2.19 -89.70 -46.00
CA ASP A 3 -1.66 -90.81 -46.80
C ASP A 3 -2.58 -90.90 -48.05
N ASP A 4 -2.08 -91.09 -49.27
CA ASP A 4 -1.74 -92.38 -49.91
C ASP A 4 -2.97 -93.13 -50.48
N THR A 5 -3.08 -93.26 -51.81
CA THR A 5 -3.08 -94.56 -52.54
C THR A 5 -3.52 -94.46 -54.02
N LEU A 6 -2.77 -95.23 -54.82
CA LEU A 6 -2.78 -95.42 -56.27
C LEU A 6 -3.74 -96.52 -56.77
N LYS A 7 -4.12 -96.46 -58.06
CA LYS A 7 -4.03 -97.52 -59.13
C LYS A 7 -5.15 -97.33 -60.16
N SER A 8 -4.90 -97.08 -61.45
CA SER A 8 -4.34 -97.95 -62.50
C SER A 8 -5.12 -99.25 -62.74
N SER A 9 -5.75 -99.39 -63.91
CA SER A 9 -5.43 -100.47 -64.87
C SER A 9 -6.17 -100.35 -66.20
N ARG A 10 -5.36 -100.41 -67.26
CA ARG A 10 -5.72 -100.71 -68.66
C ARG A 10 -6.04 -102.21 -68.82
N THR A 11 -6.46 -102.54 -70.05
CA THR A 11 -6.44 -103.84 -70.74
C THR A 11 -7.75 -104.64 -70.61
N SER A 12 -8.26 -105.33 -71.62
CA SER A 12 -7.74 -105.72 -72.94
C SER A 12 -8.90 -106.10 -73.84
N ASP A 13 -8.71 -105.83 -75.13
CA ASP A 13 -9.49 -106.36 -76.23
C ASP A 13 -9.33 -107.90 -76.30
N SER A 14 -10.44 -108.64 -76.36
CA SER A 14 -10.43 -110.10 -76.53
C SER A 14 -11.46 -110.51 -77.58
N SER A 15 -10.92 -110.76 -78.77
CA SER A 15 -11.56 -111.34 -79.94
C SER A 15 -12.00 -112.79 -79.67
N TYR A 16 -13.31 -113.01 -79.51
CA TYR A 16 -13.95 -114.32 -79.71
C TYR A 16 -15.31 -114.15 -80.42
N PRO A 17 -15.72 -115.12 -81.27
CA PRO A 17 -16.87 -114.97 -82.16
C PRO A 17 -18.18 -114.94 -81.38
N LYS A 18 -18.98 -113.87 -81.56
CA LYS A 18 -20.30 -113.71 -80.93
C LYS A 18 -21.28 -114.76 -81.45
N ASN A 19 -21.77 -115.59 -80.53
CA ASN A 19 -22.86 -116.55 -80.73
C ASN A 19 -24.18 -115.81 -81.09
N PRO A 20 -24.82 -116.10 -82.23
CA PRO A 20 -25.99 -115.36 -82.72
C PRO A 20 -27.31 -115.69 -82.01
N PHE A 21 -27.31 -116.52 -80.96
CA PHE A 21 -28.52 -116.90 -80.19
C PHE A 21 -28.46 -116.53 -78.70
N LYS A 22 -27.86 -115.40 -78.33
CA LYS A 22 -28.03 -114.84 -76.98
C LYS A 22 -29.14 -113.79 -76.96
N MET A 23 -30.22 -114.10 -76.25
CA MET A 23 -31.29 -113.18 -75.89
C MET A 23 -30.70 -112.02 -75.06
N ALA A 24 -31.05 -110.78 -75.40
CA ALA A 24 -30.64 -109.61 -74.63
C ALA A 24 -31.12 -109.77 -73.18
N ILE A 25 -30.27 -109.38 -72.23
CA ILE A 25 -30.62 -109.36 -70.80
C ILE A 25 -31.51 -108.13 -70.61
N ASP A 26 -32.79 -108.29 -70.93
CA ASP A 26 -33.83 -107.32 -70.61
C ASP A 26 -34.04 -107.32 -69.10
N ALA A 27 -33.20 -106.56 -68.39
CA ALA A 27 -33.39 -106.25 -66.97
C ALA A 27 -34.68 -105.44 -66.72
N ASP A 28 -35.34 -104.91 -67.75
CA ASP A 28 -36.48 -104.00 -67.61
C ASP A 28 -37.85 -104.71 -67.69
N ILE A 29 -37.94 -105.90 -68.29
CA ILE A 29 -39.23 -106.62 -68.41
C ILE A 29 -39.69 -107.17 -67.06
N PHE A 30 -38.76 -107.65 -66.24
CA PHE A 30 -39.08 -108.17 -64.91
C PHE A 30 -39.45 -107.06 -63.94
N GLU A 31 -38.75 -105.91 -63.98
CA GLU A 31 -39.08 -104.74 -63.17
C GLU A 31 -40.41 -104.11 -63.56
N LEU A 32 -40.71 -103.98 -64.86
CA LEU A 32 -42.02 -103.51 -65.32
C LEU A 32 -43.14 -104.46 -64.87
N ARG A 33 -42.93 -105.78 -64.94
CA ARG A 33 -43.89 -106.78 -64.46
C ARG A 33 -44.03 -106.79 -62.93
N GLU A 34 -42.98 -106.43 -62.20
CA GLU A 34 -43.00 -106.32 -60.74
C GLU A 34 -43.70 -105.04 -60.28
N LYS A 35 -43.44 -103.90 -60.94
CA LYS A 35 -44.19 -102.64 -60.78
C LYS A 35 -45.67 -102.82 -61.13
N GLU A 36 -46.00 -103.50 -62.23
CA GLU A 36 -47.38 -103.81 -62.60
C GLU A 36 -48.07 -104.71 -61.56
N ARG A 37 -47.34 -105.69 -60.99
CA ARG A 37 -47.83 -106.51 -59.86
C ARG A 37 -48.08 -105.67 -58.61
N MET A 38 -47.18 -104.75 -58.27
CA MET A 38 -47.32 -103.85 -57.11
C MET A 38 -48.54 -102.95 -57.27
N ILE A 39 -48.70 -102.29 -58.42
CA ILE A 39 -49.87 -101.43 -58.72
C ILE A 39 -51.17 -102.24 -58.62
N LYS A 40 -51.20 -103.47 -59.17
CA LYS A 40 -52.37 -104.35 -59.10
C LYS A 40 -52.68 -104.81 -57.67
N ASN A 41 -51.65 -105.00 -56.84
CA ASN A 41 -51.82 -105.37 -55.44
C ASN A 41 -52.34 -104.19 -54.60
N GLU A 42 -51.83 -102.98 -54.85
CA GLU A 42 -52.34 -101.75 -54.25
C GLU A 42 -53.79 -101.44 -54.65
N GLU A 43 -54.15 -101.59 -55.93
CA GLU A 43 -55.54 -101.46 -56.37
C GLU A 43 -56.45 -102.49 -55.67
N ARG A 44 -55.97 -103.73 -55.48
CA ARG A 44 -56.72 -104.77 -54.73
C ARG A 44 -56.89 -104.42 -53.26
N LEU A 45 -55.87 -103.86 -52.60
CA LEU A 45 -55.98 -103.39 -51.22
C LEU A 45 -56.96 -102.23 -51.09
N LYS A 46 -56.90 -101.26 -52.01
CA LYS A 46 -57.88 -100.16 -52.11
C LYS A 46 -59.30 -100.69 -52.32
N GLN A 47 -59.48 -101.70 -53.18
CA GLN A 47 -60.77 -102.36 -53.41
C GLN A 47 -61.26 -103.23 -52.23
N LYS A 48 -60.37 -103.75 -51.38
CA LYS A 48 -60.77 -104.48 -50.16
C LYS A 48 -61.38 -103.55 -49.12
N ASN A 49 -60.87 -102.33 -48.99
CA ASN A 49 -61.31 -101.36 -47.99
C ASN A 49 -62.56 -100.55 -48.40
N LEU A 50 -63.03 -100.67 -49.65
CA LEU A 50 -64.24 -100.01 -50.14
C LEU A 50 -65.52 -100.80 -49.79
N LYS A 51 -66.58 -100.08 -49.40
CA LYS A 51 -67.91 -100.66 -49.12
C LYS A 51 -68.55 -101.19 -50.41
N ILE A 52 -69.43 -102.19 -50.32
CA ILE A 52 -69.97 -102.94 -51.48
C ILE A 52 -70.58 -102.03 -52.56
N HIS A 53 -71.28 -100.96 -52.17
CA HIS A 53 -71.89 -100.01 -53.11
C HIS A 53 -70.88 -99.07 -53.83
N GLN A 54 -69.64 -99.00 -53.36
CA GLN A 54 -68.58 -98.18 -53.95
C GLN A 54 -67.68 -98.99 -54.90
N LYS A 55 -67.91 -100.30 -55.01
CA LYS A 55 -67.17 -101.16 -55.94
C LYS A 55 -67.83 -101.08 -57.33
N VAL A 56 -67.17 -100.38 -58.23
CA VAL A 56 -67.62 -100.20 -59.62
C VAL A 56 -67.21 -101.41 -60.47
N THR A 57 -68.10 -101.92 -61.31
CA THR A 57 -67.81 -103.04 -62.22
C THR A 57 -66.93 -102.59 -63.41
N TYR A 58 -66.07 -103.47 -63.89
CA TYR A 58 -65.11 -103.21 -64.99
C TYR A 58 -65.77 -102.59 -66.25
N ALA A 59 -67.01 -102.99 -66.55
CA ALA A 59 -67.80 -102.45 -67.67
C ALA A 59 -68.14 -100.94 -67.53
N HIS A 60 -68.20 -100.42 -66.30
CA HIS A 60 -68.48 -99.00 -66.05
C HIS A 60 -67.18 -98.14 -66.11
N LYS A 61 -66.00 -98.71 -65.80
CA LYS A 61 -64.68 -98.04 -65.93
C LYS A 61 -64.34 -97.69 -67.38
N ILE A 62 -64.69 -98.55 -68.33
CA ILE A 62 -64.40 -98.36 -69.77
C ILE A 62 -65.31 -97.31 -70.42
N LYS A 63 -66.57 -97.16 -69.95
CA LYS A 63 -67.51 -96.17 -70.51
C LYS A 63 -67.25 -94.73 -70.04
N SER A 64 -66.58 -94.57 -68.89
CA SER A 64 -66.19 -93.27 -68.31
C SER A 64 -65.08 -92.59 -69.12
N HIS A 65 -64.06 -93.33 -69.57
CA HIS A 65 -62.93 -92.75 -70.32
C HIS A 65 -63.29 -92.16 -71.69
N LYS A 66 -64.41 -92.54 -72.30
CA LYS A 66 -64.86 -91.99 -73.60
C LYS A 66 -65.68 -90.70 -73.50
N ARG A 67 -66.00 -90.20 -72.30
CA ARG A 67 -66.85 -89.00 -72.11
C ARG A 67 -66.14 -87.80 -71.49
N ILE A 68 -64.84 -87.92 -71.18
CA ILE A 68 -64.06 -86.86 -70.51
C ILE A 68 -63.28 -85.96 -71.50
N THR A 69 -63.29 -86.25 -72.80
CA THR A 69 -62.57 -85.45 -73.83
C THR A 69 -63.48 -84.52 -74.63
N MET A 70 -64.51 -83.92 -74.02
CA MET A 70 -65.36 -82.91 -74.68
C MET A 70 -65.96 -81.94 -73.65
N LYS A 71 -65.36 -80.75 -73.44
CA LYS A 71 -66.01 -79.45 -73.11
C LYS A 71 -64.97 -78.32 -72.94
N PRO A 72 -65.37 -77.03 -73.04
CA PRO A 72 -64.79 -76.05 -73.98
C PRO A 72 -64.06 -74.86 -73.31
N ASP A 73 -63.36 -74.11 -74.16
CA ASP A 73 -62.38 -73.03 -73.94
C ASP A 73 -62.94 -71.70 -73.38
N GLU A 74 -62.08 -70.97 -72.64
CA GLU A 74 -62.07 -69.50 -72.49
C GLU A 74 -60.59 -69.00 -72.51
N ASP A 75 -60.27 -68.30 -73.59
CA ASP A 75 -59.33 -67.18 -73.81
C ASP A 75 -57.96 -67.13 -73.10
N LEU A 76 -56.88 -67.25 -73.89
CA LEU A 76 -55.81 -66.24 -74.04
C LEU A 76 -54.87 -66.63 -75.19
N GLU A 77 -54.55 -65.63 -76.01
CA GLU A 77 -53.81 -65.67 -77.26
C GLU A 77 -52.33 -66.03 -77.05
N GLU A 78 -51.84 -67.03 -77.79
CA GLU A 78 -50.42 -67.09 -78.15
C GLU A 78 -50.27 -67.75 -79.52
N GLU A 79 -49.69 -66.99 -80.45
CA GLU A 79 -49.34 -67.38 -81.81
C GLU A 79 -48.25 -68.46 -81.76
N GLY A 80 -48.67 -69.72 -81.76
CA GLY A 80 -47.83 -70.87 -82.04
C GLY A 80 -48.47 -71.66 -83.17
N GLU A 81 -47.86 -71.61 -84.35
CA GLU A 81 -48.18 -72.50 -85.47
C GLU A 81 -47.86 -73.95 -85.07
N GLU A 82 -48.78 -74.60 -84.35
CA GLU A 82 -48.74 -76.05 -84.22
C GLU A 82 -49.15 -76.65 -85.57
N GLU A 83 -48.15 -77.04 -86.36
CA GLU A 83 -48.32 -78.03 -87.43
C GLU A 83 -48.88 -79.31 -86.81
N GLU A 84 -50.21 -79.37 -86.76
CA GLU A 84 -51.00 -80.54 -86.46
C GLU A 84 -50.59 -81.61 -87.49
N SER A 85 -49.64 -82.46 -87.10
CA SER A 85 -49.25 -83.65 -87.83
C SER A 85 -50.47 -84.57 -87.91
N LYS A 86 -51.30 -84.31 -88.92
CA LYS A 86 -52.37 -85.19 -89.37
C LYS A 86 -51.68 -86.47 -89.83
N SER A 87 -51.41 -87.35 -88.87
CA SER A 87 -51.39 -88.78 -89.12
C SER A 87 -52.55 -89.03 -90.05
N VAL A 88 -52.23 -89.55 -91.24
CA VAL A 88 -53.18 -89.80 -92.32
C VAL A 88 -54.32 -90.60 -91.71
N LYS A 89 -55.38 -89.89 -91.32
CA LYS A 89 -56.65 -90.50 -90.98
C LYS A 89 -56.98 -91.27 -92.24
N ASP A 90 -57.25 -92.56 -92.10
CA ASP A 90 -57.85 -93.37 -93.14
C ASP A 90 -59.21 -92.75 -93.45
N ASP A 91 -59.18 -91.66 -94.21
CA ASP A 91 -60.35 -90.96 -94.70
C ASP A 91 -61.00 -91.96 -95.63
N SER A 92 -62.03 -92.63 -95.09
CA SER A 92 -62.86 -93.54 -95.87
C SER A 92 -63.36 -92.82 -97.13
N GLN A 93 -63.54 -91.49 -97.08
CA GLN A 93 -63.87 -90.67 -98.24
C GLN A 93 -62.70 -90.47 -99.23
N PHE A 94 -61.46 -90.28 -98.78
CA PHE A 94 -60.28 -90.16 -99.66
C PHE A 94 -59.92 -91.51 -100.30
N THR A 95 -59.99 -92.59 -99.53
CA THR A 95 -59.80 -93.96 -100.03
C THR A 95 -60.91 -94.37 -100.99
N ILE A 96 -62.17 -93.96 -100.77
CA ILE A 96 -63.28 -94.15 -101.72
C ILE A 96 -63.13 -93.25 -102.96
N ALA A 97 -62.62 -92.02 -102.84
CA ALA A 97 -62.39 -91.13 -103.98
C ALA A 97 -61.26 -91.61 -104.89
N ILE A 98 -60.18 -92.18 -104.33
CA ILE A 98 -59.07 -92.77 -105.09
C ILE A 98 -59.44 -94.12 -105.73
N THR A 99 -60.43 -94.83 -105.19
CA THR A 99 -60.84 -96.16 -105.70
C THR A 99 -62.06 -96.13 -106.61
N LYS A 100 -62.89 -95.07 -106.59
CA LYS A 100 -64.08 -94.94 -107.44
C LYS A 100 -63.79 -94.68 -108.92
N ASP A 101 -62.63 -94.13 -109.27
CA ASP A 101 -62.27 -93.79 -110.66
C ASP A 101 -61.04 -94.54 -111.20
N ARG A 102 -60.72 -95.70 -110.60
CA ARG A 102 -59.80 -96.65 -111.24
C ARG A 102 -60.52 -97.42 -112.33
N ARG A 103 -60.56 -96.85 -113.53
CA ARG A 103 -60.60 -97.65 -114.76
C ARG A 103 -59.44 -98.64 -114.64
N PHE A 104 -59.77 -99.91 -114.43
CA PHE A 104 -58.81 -101.00 -114.61
C PHE A 104 -58.49 -101.10 -116.10
N GLU A 105 -57.69 -100.16 -116.61
CA GLU A 105 -56.86 -100.47 -117.76
C GLU A 105 -56.03 -101.69 -117.33
N ARG A 106 -56.00 -102.72 -118.18
CA ARG A 106 -55.20 -103.91 -117.92
C ARG A 106 -53.74 -103.47 -118.00
N GLU A 107 -53.20 -102.95 -116.90
CA GLU A 107 -51.79 -102.57 -116.80
C GLU A 107 -50.97 -103.80 -117.17
N THR A 108 -50.06 -103.62 -118.13
CA THR A 108 -49.12 -104.68 -118.47
C THR A 108 -48.26 -104.93 -117.24
N ILE A 109 -47.96 -106.19 -116.90
CA ILE A 109 -47.27 -106.55 -115.65
C ILE A 109 -46.01 -105.69 -115.38
N GLY A 110 -45.31 -105.25 -116.45
CA GLY A 110 -44.14 -104.37 -116.38
C GLY A 110 -44.45 -102.92 -115.96
N GLU A 111 -45.56 -102.33 -116.38
CA GLU A 111 -45.98 -100.97 -115.97
C GLU A 111 -46.37 -100.93 -114.50
N TYR A 112 -47.08 -101.96 -114.02
CA TYR A 112 -47.38 -102.13 -112.60
C TYR A 112 -46.09 -102.24 -111.76
N ILE A 113 -45.13 -103.05 -112.23
CA ILE A 113 -43.83 -103.17 -111.57
C ILE A 113 -43.07 -101.84 -111.59
N SER A 114 -43.13 -101.07 -112.68
CA SER A 114 -42.48 -99.76 -112.79
C SER A 114 -43.10 -98.73 -111.83
N LYS A 115 -44.43 -98.59 -111.82
CA LYS A 115 -45.15 -97.71 -110.89
C LYS A 115 -44.92 -98.11 -109.44
N LYS A 116 -44.87 -99.42 -109.14
CA LYS A 116 -44.52 -99.91 -107.79
C LYS A 116 -43.09 -99.55 -107.41
N ARG A 117 -42.12 -99.68 -108.31
CA ARG A 117 -40.73 -99.26 -108.06
C ARG A 117 -40.61 -97.75 -107.86
N GLU A 118 -41.34 -96.96 -108.64
CA GLU A 118 -41.40 -95.51 -108.49
C GLU A 118 -42.02 -95.12 -107.15
N MET A 119 -43.14 -95.75 -106.76
CA MET A 119 -43.75 -95.61 -105.44
C MET A 119 -42.77 -95.97 -104.32
N PHE A 120 -42.03 -97.08 -104.44
CA PHE A 120 -41.01 -97.45 -103.45
C PHE A 120 -39.84 -96.46 -103.40
N ARG A 121 -39.39 -95.90 -104.53
CA ARG A 121 -38.34 -94.87 -104.56
C ARG A 121 -38.80 -93.59 -103.88
N VAL A 122 -40.03 -93.15 -104.14
CA VAL A 122 -40.62 -91.98 -103.47
C VAL A 122 -40.82 -92.24 -101.98
N GLN A 123 -41.32 -93.42 -101.60
CA GLN A 123 -41.43 -93.82 -100.19
C GLN A 123 -40.07 -93.88 -99.48
N TYR A 124 -39.05 -94.42 -100.15
CA TYR A 124 -37.68 -94.44 -99.64
C TYR A 124 -37.12 -93.02 -99.50
N ALA A 125 -37.29 -92.16 -100.51
CA ALA A 125 -36.85 -90.77 -100.48
C ALA A 125 -37.54 -89.98 -99.35
N ILE A 126 -38.86 -90.13 -99.19
CA ILE A 126 -39.60 -89.55 -98.06
C ILE A 126 -39.09 -90.12 -96.73
N GLY A 127 -38.79 -91.42 -96.66
CA GLY A 127 -38.23 -92.05 -95.47
C GLY A 127 -36.86 -91.48 -95.08
N VAL A 128 -35.96 -91.29 -96.06
CA VAL A 128 -34.65 -90.67 -95.88
C VAL A 128 -34.80 -89.20 -95.46
N MET A 129 -35.65 -88.43 -96.14
CA MET A 129 -35.92 -87.02 -95.79
C MET A 129 -36.49 -86.88 -94.38
N ARG A 130 -37.48 -87.72 -93.99
CA ARG A 130 -38.03 -87.75 -92.63
C ARG A 130 -37.02 -88.21 -91.58
N HIS A 131 -36.04 -89.02 -91.96
CA HIS A 131 -34.98 -89.42 -91.04
C HIS A 131 -33.97 -88.29 -90.85
N GLU A 132 -33.57 -87.62 -91.93
CA GLU A 132 -32.67 -86.46 -91.86
C GLU A 132 -33.33 -85.27 -91.15
N MET A 133 -34.61 -85.00 -91.39
CA MET A 133 -35.38 -84.00 -90.65
C MET A 133 -35.36 -84.29 -89.15
N ARG A 134 -35.72 -85.51 -88.72
CA ARG A 134 -35.67 -85.87 -87.30
C ARG A 134 -34.28 -85.73 -86.69
N LYS A 135 -33.22 -86.00 -87.46
CA LYS A 135 -31.84 -85.83 -87.00
C LYS A 135 -31.47 -84.36 -86.85
N LEU A 136 -31.88 -83.50 -87.79
CA LEU A 136 -31.69 -82.05 -87.69
C LEU A 136 -32.51 -81.46 -86.55
N ASP A 137 -33.75 -81.92 -86.35
CA ASP A 137 -34.60 -81.53 -85.23
C ASP A 137 -33.96 -81.93 -83.89
N GLU A 138 -33.39 -83.13 -83.80
CA GLU A 138 -32.68 -83.58 -82.59
C GLU A 138 -31.43 -82.74 -82.30
N ILE A 139 -30.68 -82.36 -83.34
CA ILE A 139 -29.51 -81.47 -83.22
C ILE A 139 -29.97 -80.06 -82.81
N ALA A 140 -31.01 -79.52 -83.45
CA ALA A 140 -31.56 -78.20 -83.15
C ALA A 140 -32.07 -78.13 -81.71
N GLN A 141 -32.85 -79.12 -81.25
CA GLN A 141 -33.31 -79.20 -79.86
C GLN A 141 -32.16 -79.36 -78.87
N ALA A 142 -31.08 -80.06 -79.25
CA ALA A 142 -29.91 -80.18 -78.39
C ALA A 142 -29.10 -78.87 -78.31
N GLU A 143 -29.07 -78.08 -79.38
CA GLU A 143 -28.47 -76.74 -79.40
C GLU A 143 -29.33 -75.73 -78.64
N GLU A 144 -30.64 -75.75 -78.86
CA GLU A 144 -31.63 -74.93 -78.14
C GLU A 144 -31.56 -75.16 -76.63
N ARG A 145 -31.54 -76.42 -76.17
CA ARG A 145 -31.35 -76.73 -74.75
C ARG A 145 -30.03 -76.21 -74.19
N LYS A 146 -28.95 -76.17 -74.99
CA LYS A 146 -27.67 -75.61 -74.53
C LYS A 146 -27.72 -74.08 -74.46
N LEU A 147 -28.39 -73.43 -75.41
CA LEU A 147 -28.61 -71.99 -75.40
C LEU A 147 -29.48 -71.59 -74.21
N GLU A 148 -30.57 -72.31 -73.96
CA GLU A 148 -31.46 -72.08 -72.80
C GLU A 148 -30.69 -72.20 -71.48
N MET A 149 -29.87 -73.24 -71.32
CA MET A 149 -29.03 -73.37 -70.11
C MET A 149 -28.02 -72.22 -70.00
N ALA A 150 -27.42 -71.78 -71.11
CA ALA A 150 -26.47 -70.65 -71.10
C ALA A 150 -27.16 -69.31 -70.78
N GLU A 151 -28.39 -69.12 -71.27
CA GLU A 151 -29.23 -67.96 -70.95
C GLU A 151 -29.59 -67.95 -69.46
N GLN A 152 -30.02 -69.09 -68.91
CA GLN A 152 -30.29 -69.24 -67.48
C GLN A 152 -29.06 -68.91 -66.62
N TYR A 153 -27.87 -69.41 -66.97
CA TYR A 153 -26.65 -69.07 -66.23
C TYR A 153 -26.30 -67.57 -66.32
N LEU A 154 -26.52 -66.94 -67.48
CA LEU A 154 -26.30 -65.50 -67.63
C LEU A 154 -27.29 -64.68 -66.79
N GLU A 155 -28.55 -65.11 -66.74
CA GLU A 155 -29.59 -64.49 -65.91
C GLU A 155 -29.28 -64.64 -64.42
N GLU A 156 -28.84 -65.84 -63.99
CA GLU A 156 -28.37 -66.08 -62.62
C GLU A 156 -27.18 -65.18 -62.28
N ASP A 157 -26.16 -65.09 -63.15
CA ASP A 157 -25.00 -64.22 -62.95
C ASP A 157 -25.39 -62.73 -62.89
N ALA A 158 -26.31 -62.28 -63.75
CA ALA A 158 -26.83 -60.91 -63.71
C ALA A 158 -27.58 -60.63 -62.40
N SER A 159 -28.40 -61.58 -61.93
CA SER A 159 -29.11 -61.45 -60.66
C SER A 159 -28.14 -61.38 -59.47
N MET A 160 -27.10 -62.23 -59.47
CA MET A 160 -26.06 -62.21 -58.43
C MET A 160 -25.25 -60.91 -58.45
N PHE A 161 -24.97 -60.35 -59.63
CA PHE A 161 -24.26 -59.08 -59.74
C PHE A 161 -25.12 -57.91 -59.22
N ASP A 162 -26.41 -57.89 -59.53
CA ASP A 162 -27.34 -56.89 -58.99
C ASP A 162 -27.49 -56.99 -57.47
N GLU A 163 -27.50 -58.21 -56.93
CA GLU A 163 -27.45 -58.44 -55.48
C GLU A 163 -26.15 -57.93 -54.88
N PHE A 164 -25.00 -58.21 -55.51
CA PHE A 164 -23.70 -57.70 -55.07
C PHE A 164 -23.63 -56.17 -55.07
N LEU A 165 -24.16 -55.50 -56.10
CA LEU A 165 -24.22 -54.05 -56.14
C LEU A 165 -25.10 -53.48 -55.02
N LYS A 166 -26.27 -54.09 -54.78
CA LYS A 166 -27.15 -53.69 -53.67
C LYS A 166 -26.47 -53.89 -52.31
N GLU A 167 -25.75 -54.99 -52.11
CA GLU A 167 -25.01 -55.25 -50.89
C GLU A 167 -23.82 -54.29 -50.71
N ASN A 168 -23.10 -53.98 -51.78
CA ASN A 168 -22.00 -53.02 -51.74
C ASN A 168 -22.51 -51.61 -51.42
N ASP A 169 -23.54 -51.15 -52.13
CA ASP A 169 -24.17 -49.85 -51.89
C ASP A 169 -24.70 -49.77 -50.47
N LYS A 170 -25.40 -50.82 -49.99
CA LYS A 170 -25.88 -50.90 -48.61
C LYS A 170 -24.72 -50.86 -47.62
N SER A 171 -23.65 -51.63 -47.83
CA SER A 171 -22.48 -51.64 -46.96
C SER A 171 -21.76 -50.28 -46.96
N SER A 172 -21.71 -49.58 -48.10
CA SER A 172 -21.09 -48.26 -48.21
C SER A 172 -21.90 -47.20 -47.45
N VAL A 173 -23.22 -47.24 -47.58
CA VAL A 173 -24.14 -46.35 -46.85
C VAL A 173 -24.10 -46.65 -45.35
N GLU A 174 -24.04 -47.92 -44.95
CA GLU A 174 -23.86 -48.30 -43.54
C GLU A 174 -22.52 -47.79 -43.00
N ALA A 175 -21.42 -47.90 -43.74
CA ALA A 175 -20.13 -47.37 -43.35
C ALA A 175 -20.13 -45.84 -43.23
N ILE A 176 -20.77 -45.12 -44.16
CA ILE A 176 -20.94 -43.65 -44.09
C ILE A 176 -21.75 -43.28 -42.84
N LYS A 177 -22.85 -43.99 -42.60
CA LYS A 177 -23.72 -43.74 -41.45
C LYS A 177 -23.00 -43.96 -40.12
N ILE A 178 -22.18 -45.01 -40.02
CA ILE A 178 -21.34 -45.26 -38.85
C ILE A 178 -20.32 -44.12 -38.67
N ALA A 179 -19.63 -43.72 -39.74
CA ALA A 179 -18.69 -42.60 -39.69
C ALA A 179 -19.37 -41.29 -39.26
N GLU A 180 -20.53 -40.97 -39.82
CA GLU A 180 -21.33 -39.80 -39.45
C GLU A 180 -21.74 -39.84 -37.97
N GLN A 181 -22.21 -40.99 -37.48
CA GLN A 181 -22.57 -41.17 -36.07
C GLN A 181 -21.34 -40.99 -35.15
N GLU A 182 -20.19 -41.56 -35.50
CA GLU A 182 -18.95 -41.36 -34.74
C GLU A 182 -18.50 -39.89 -34.76
N THR A 183 -18.60 -39.19 -35.90
CA THR A 183 -18.28 -37.75 -35.95
C THR A 183 -19.25 -36.93 -35.10
N LYS A 184 -20.52 -37.29 -35.06
CA LYS A 184 -21.53 -36.64 -34.22
C LYS A 184 -21.21 -36.84 -32.74
N GLU A 185 -20.94 -38.07 -32.30
CA GLU A 185 -20.56 -38.37 -30.92
C GLU A 185 -19.27 -37.65 -30.52
N LYS A 186 -18.28 -37.59 -31.42
CA LYS A 186 -17.06 -36.80 -31.21
C LYS A 186 -17.36 -35.32 -31.02
N LEU A 187 -18.20 -34.72 -31.87
CA LEU A 187 -18.59 -33.31 -31.76
C LEU A 187 -19.34 -33.01 -30.46
N GLU A 188 -20.22 -33.90 -30.02
CA GLU A 188 -20.92 -33.82 -28.73
C GLU A 188 -19.92 -33.84 -27.57
N LYS A 189 -18.93 -34.75 -27.60
CA LYS A 189 -17.86 -34.80 -26.58
C LYS A 189 -16.97 -33.56 -26.60
N VAL A 190 -16.64 -33.01 -27.77
CA VAL A 190 -15.90 -31.75 -27.88
C VAL A 190 -16.71 -30.58 -27.31
N ALA A 191 -18.03 -30.55 -27.51
CA ALA A 191 -18.89 -29.53 -26.92
C ALA A 191 -18.94 -29.65 -25.38
N GLU A 192 -19.00 -30.88 -24.86
CA GLU A 192 -18.94 -31.17 -23.42
C GLU A 192 -17.60 -30.70 -22.82
N ILE A 193 -16.47 -31.01 -23.47
CA ILE A 193 -15.14 -30.53 -23.06
C ILE A 193 -15.08 -29.00 -23.05
N LYS A 194 -15.62 -28.33 -24.08
CA LYS A 194 -15.68 -26.86 -24.11
C LYS A 194 -16.49 -26.29 -22.94
N LYS A 195 -17.62 -26.92 -22.60
CA LYS A 195 -18.46 -26.52 -21.46
C LYS A 195 -17.72 -26.69 -20.13
N ILE A 196 -17.02 -27.82 -19.94
CA ILE A 196 -16.21 -28.07 -18.75
C ILE A 196 -15.05 -27.07 -18.66
N ASN A 197 -14.35 -26.81 -19.76
CA ASN A 197 -13.28 -25.82 -19.80
C ASN A 197 -13.79 -24.41 -19.46
N ALA A 198 -14.99 -24.03 -19.92
CA ALA A 198 -15.62 -22.78 -19.52
C ALA A 198 -15.90 -22.72 -18.01
N SER A 199 -16.42 -23.81 -17.41
CA SER A 199 -16.60 -23.87 -15.95
C SER A 199 -15.29 -23.82 -15.18
N ILE A 200 -14.22 -24.47 -15.68
CA ILE A 200 -12.90 -24.40 -15.07
C ILE A 200 -12.37 -22.96 -15.09
N MET A 201 -12.55 -22.24 -16.20
CA MET A 201 -12.14 -20.84 -16.28
C MET A 201 -12.94 -19.94 -15.33
N SER A 202 -14.26 -20.15 -15.20
CA SER A 202 -15.08 -19.43 -14.21
C SER A 202 -14.59 -19.69 -12.79
N LEU A 203 -14.43 -20.97 -12.42
CA LEU A 203 -13.97 -21.37 -11.10
C LEU A 203 -12.55 -20.84 -10.81
N LYS A 204 -11.63 -20.86 -11.78
CA LYS A 204 -10.31 -20.24 -11.63
C LYS A 204 -10.38 -18.73 -11.40
N SER A 205 -11.28 -18.04 -12.11
CA SER A 205 -11.51 -16.61 -11.88
C SER A 205 -12.09 -16.34 -10.50
N GLU A 206 -13.04 -17.17 -10.05
CA GLU A 206 -13.61 -17.09 -8.69
C GLU A 206 -12.56 -17.37 -7.61
N ILE A 207 -11.70 -18.38 -7.81
CA ILE A 207 -10.56 -18.67 -6.93
C ILE A 207 -9.62 -17.47 -6.87
N SER A 208 -9.23 -16.89 -8.00
CA SER A 208 -8.36 -15.71 -8.03
C SER A 208 -8.98 -14.52 -7.28
N LYS A 209 -10.29 -14.28 -7.45
CA LYS A 209 -11.02 -13.23 -6.70
C LYS A 209 -11.01 -13.54 -5.20
N ALA A 210 -11.29 -14.78 -4.83
CA ALA A 210 -11.28 -15.20 -3.43
C ALA A 210 -9.87 -15.07 -2.82
N GLU A 211 -8.81 -15.44 -3.55
CA GLU A 211 -7.42 -15.28 -3.14
C GLU A 211 -7.05 -13.82 -2.92
N ASP A 212 -7.50 -12.91 -3.78
CA ASP A 212 -7.25 -11.48 -3.63
C ASP A 212 -8.01 -10.92 -2.42
N THR A 213 -9.28 -11.28 -2.23
CA THR A 213 -10.02 -10.91 -1.01
C THR A 213 -9.37 -11.48 0.26
N LEU A 214 -8.80 -12.68 0.18
CA LEU A 214 -8.08 -13.29 1.30
C LEU A 214 -6.78 -12.53 1.62
N LYS A 215 -6.05 -12.03 0.61
CA LYS A 215 -4.88 -11.18 0.84
C LYS A 215 -5.28 -9.88 1.53
N GLU A 216 -6.35 -9.23 1.09
CA GLU A 216 -6.89 -8.03 1.74
C GLU A 216 -7.27 -8.28 3.20
N TYR A 217 -8.00 -9.37 3.47
CA TYR A 217 -8.36 -9.75 4.83
C TYR A 217 -7.16 -10.13 5.70
N LYS A 218 -6.09 -10.72 5.12
CA LYS A 218 -4.83 -10.93 5.84
C LYS A 218 -4.18 -9.62 6.24
N ILE A 219 -4.15 -8.63 5.35
CA ILE A 219 -3.61 -7.29 5.66
C ILE A 219 -4.44 -6.64 6.78
N TYR A 220 -5.77 -6.73 6.72
CA TYR A 220 -6.64 -6.20 7.76
C TYR A 220 -6.48 -6.93 9.09
N ARG A 221 -6.35 -8.25 9.08
CA ARG A 221 -6.04 -9.04 10.27
C ARG A 221 -4.71 -8.61 10.88
N ASP A 222 -3.65 -8.53 10.08
CA ASP A 222 -2.32 -8.16 10.56
C ASP A 222 -2.32 -6.73 11.13
N PHE A 223 -3.05 -5.81 10.49
CA PHE A 223 -3.28 -4.47 11.00
C PHE A 223 -3.99 -4.48 12.37
N LEU A 224 -5.08 -5.24 12.51
CA LEU A 224 -5.81 -5.35 13.78
C LEU A 224 -4.98 -6.05 14.87
N GLU A 225 -4.19 -7.07 14.51
CA GLU A 225 -3.27 -7.71 15.44
C GLU A 225 -2.24 -6.69 15.96
N ASN A 226 -1.66 -5.87 15.09
CA ASN A 226 -0.69 -4.84 15.47
C ASN A 226 -1.27 -3.71 16.33
N LEU A 227 -2.54 -3.35 16.12
CA LEU A 227 -3.23 -2.33 16.90
C LEU A 227 -3.66 -2.85 18.28
N ALA A 228 -3.85 -4.16 18.43
CA ALA A 228 -4.23 -4.75 19.71
C ALA A 228 -3.10 -4.59 20.75
N PRO A 229 -3.42 -4.36 22.04
CA PRO A 229 -2.43 -4.21 23.09
C PRO A 229 -1.45 -5.40 23.17
N VAL A 230 -0.18 -5.09 23.45
CA VAL A 230 0.92 -6.09 23.50
C VAL A 230 0.61 -7.23 24.48
N GLU A 231 -0.03 -6.93 25.61
CA GLU A 231 -0.44 -7.93 26.61
C GLU A 231 -1.39 -8.97 26.03
N TRP A 232 -2.37 -8.54 25.22
CA TRP A 232 -3.32 -9.42 24.57
C TRP A 232 -2.68 -10.22 23.43
N GLN A 233 -1.78 -9.59 22.65
CA GLN A 233 -1.01 -10.29 21.63
C GLN A 233 -0.16 -11.42 22.22
N GLU A 234 0.46 -11.18 23.38
CA GLU A 234 1.26 -12.18 24.08
C GLU A 234 0.40 -13.32 24.61
N GLU A 235 -0.76 -13.04 25.20
CA GLU A 235 -1.70 -14.05 25.67
C GLU A 235 -2.14 -14.99 24.53
N ILE A 236 -2.46 -14.45 23.36
CA ILE A 236 -2.83 -15.25 22.18
C ILE A 236 -1.64 -16.05 21.65
N LYS A 237 -0.44 -15.45 21.59
CA LYS A 237 0.77 -16.18 21.19
C LYS A 237 1.05 -17.35 22.13
N GLN A 238 0.84 -17.19 23.44
CA GLN A 238 0.99 -18.28 24.40
C GLN A 238 -0.10 -19.34 24.24
N LYS A 239 -1.38 -18.96 24.12
CA LYS A 239 -2.48 -19.91 23.84
C LYS A 239 -2.23 -20.71 22.55
N ARG A 240 -1.74 -20.07 21.48
CA ARG A 240 -1.36 -20.73 20.22
C ARG A 240 -0.20 -21.72 20.43
N LYS A 241 0.82 -21.34 21.19
CA LYS A 241 1.94 -22.23 21.55
C LYS A 241 1.48 -23.43 22.38
N ASP A 242 0.63 -23.20 23.38
CA ASP A 242 0.09 -24.26 24.24
C ASP A 242 -0.80 -25.23 23.47
N ARG A 243 -1.67 -24.75 22.57
CA ARG A 243 -2.43 -25.61 21.64
C ARG A 243 -1.52 -26.41 20.72
N ARG A 244 -0.46 -25.80 20.16
CA ARG A 244 0.53 -26.51 19.33
C ARG A 244 1.26 -27.60 20.11
N GLN A 245 1.71 -27.30 21.32
CA GLN A 245 2.34 -28.29 22.20
C GLN A 245 1.39 -29.41 22.60
N LEU A 246 0.12 -29.10 22.90
CA LEU A 246 -0.91 -30.09 23.23
C LEU A 246 -1.20 -31.02 22.02
N ARG A 247 -1.26 -30.47 20.81
CA ARG A 247 -1.45 -31.25 19.57
C ARG A 247 -0.24 -32.13 19.27
N HIS A 248 0.97 -31.60 19.42
CA HIS A 248 2.20 -32.38 19.27
C HIS A 248 2.28 -33.52 20.29
N LYS A 249 1.91 -33.26 21.55
CA LYS A 249 1.82 -34.28 22.60
C LYS A 249 0.76 -35.35 22.32
N LYS A 250 -0.41 -34.97 21.78
CA LYS A 250 -1.45 -35.91 21.34
C LYS A 250 -1.04 -36.74 20.12
N SER A 251 -0.28 -36.17 19.19
CA SER A 251 0.30 -36.92 18.05
C SER A 251 1.30 -37.96 18.54
N MET A 252 2.24 -37.54 19.40
CA MET A 252 3.24 -38.44 20.01
C MET A 252 2.58 -39.58 20.82
N GLN A 253 1.48 -39.31 21.51
CA GLN A 253 0.71 -40.36 22.19
C GLN A 253 0.04 -41.34 21.22
N ARG A 254 -0.50 -40.86 20.08
CA ARG A 254 -1.07 -41.74 19.05
C ARG A 254 -0.01 -42.64 18.42
N ASP A 255 1.18 -42.10 18.18
CA ASP A 255 2.30 -42.87 17.63
C ASP A 255 2.82 -43.91 18.66
N GLN A 256 2.87 -43.58 19.95
CA GLN A 256 3.18 -44.55 21.02
C GLN A 256 2.13 -45.65 21.16
N THR A 257 0.83 -45.33 21.09
CA THR A 257 -0.23 -46.36 21.13
C THR A 257 -0.26 -47.26 19.90
N SER A 258 0.26 -46.77 18.77
CA SER A 258 0.37 -47.57 17.53
C SER A 258 1.55 -48.55 17.60
N ILE A 259 2.63 -48.19 18.30
CA ILE A 259 3.80 -49.06 18.53
C ILE A 259 3.47 -50.22 19.49
N GLU A 260 2.57 -50.05 20.47
CA GLU A 260 2.14 -51.14 21.36
C GLU A 260 1.20 -52.16 20.69
N GLN A 261 0.58 -51.85 19.56
CA GLN A 261 -0.28 -52.79 18.80
C GLN A 261 0.45 -53.49 17.64
N GLU A 262 1.62 -53.00 17.22
CA GLU A 262 2.42 -53.57 16.12
C GLU A 262 3.51 -54.57 16.54
N GLU A 263 3.67 -54.91 17.82
CA GLU A 263 4.56 -56.03 18.23
C GLU A 263 3.99 -57.43 17.90
N SER A 264 2.83 -57.53 17.23
CA SER A 264 2.19 -58.80 16.90
C SER A 264 2.08 -59.14 15.40
N LYS A 265 2.83 -58.48 14.50
CA LYS A 265 2.83 -58.88 13.07
C LYS A 265 4.05 -58.42 12.26
N ILE A 266 5.25 -58.84 12.65
CA ILE A 266 6.43 -58.73 11.78
C ILE A 266 6.75 -60.08 11.14
N LYS A 267 6.24 -60.33 9.92
CA LYS A 267 6.97 -61.07 8.88
C LYS A 267 6.25 -60.99 7.51
N ARG A 268 7.05 -60.67 6.49
CA ARG A 268 6.76 -60.52 5.04
C ARG A 268 6.24 -59.10 4.72
N PHE A 269 6.79 -58.33 3.79
CA PHE A 269 7.61 -58.65 2.62
C PHE A 269 8.49 -57.43 2.21
N SER A 270 9.59 -57.69 1.52
CA SER A 270 10.60 -56.73 1.02
C SER A 270 10.25 -56.07 -0.32
N GLU A 271 10.78 -54.86 -0.52
CA GLU A 271 11.16 -54.19 -1.78
C GLU A 271 10.09 -53.91 -2.84
N THR A 272 9.80 -52.63 -3.11
CA THR A 272 10.26 -51.88 -4.31
C THR A 272 9.66 -50.48 -4.39
N ASP A 273 10.47 -49.59 -4.96
CA ASP A 273 10.18 -48.28 -5.58
C ASP A 273 9.75 -47.06 -4.76
N SER A 274 10.78 -46.22 -4.58
CA SER A 274 10.75 -44.76 -4.62
C SER A 274 9.83 -44.19 -5.70
N HIS A 275 8.81 -43.45 -5.28
CA HIS A 275 8.48 -42.10 -5.75
C HIS A 275 7.05 -41.77 -5.28
N THR A 276 6.94 -41.27 -4.06
CA THR A 276 5.84 -40.40 -3.69
C THR A 276 6.41 -39.43 -2.68
N SER A 277 6.82 -38.26 -3.16
CA SER A 277 6.90 -37.07 -2.31
C SER A 277 5.49 -36.86 -1.78
N SER A 278 5.22 -37.44 -0.62
CA SER A 278 4.14 -37.06 0.26
C SER A 278 4.37 -35.60 0.59
N ASN A 279 3.75 -34.76 -0.23
CA ASN A 279 3.52 -33.37 0.02
C ASN A 279 2.83 -33.32 1.40
N GLU A 280 3.61 -33.10 2.45
CA GLU A 280 3.11 -32.69 3.76
C GLU A 280 2.51 -31.30 3.59
N PHE A 281 1.37 -31.25 2.93
CA PHE A 281 0.44 -30.16 3.02
C PHE A 281 -0.14 -30.28 4.43
N THR A 282 0.58 -29.70 5.39
CA THR A 282 0.13 -29.46 6.75
C THR A 282 -1.00 -28.44 6.67
N ASP A 283 -2.19 -28.90 6.26
CA ASP A 283 -3.45 -28.16 6.23
C ASP A 283 -4.00 -27.94 7.66
N SER A 284 -3.14 -27.49 8.57
CA SER A 284 -3.44 -27.48 9.99
C SER A 284 -3.27 -26.10 10.62
N ASP A 285 -3.45 -25.03 9.85
CA ASP A 285 -3.66 -23.67 10.37
C ASP A 285 -5.11 -23.18 10.11
N SER A 286 -5.99 -24.01 9.54
CA SER A 286 -7.36 -23.62 9.14
C SER A 286 -8.38 -23.59 10.31
N ASP A 287 -8.04 -24.22 11.45
CA ASP A 287 -8.99 -24.49 12.55
C ASP A 287 -8.64 -23.72 13.85
N ASP A 288 -7.89 -22.63 13.70
CA ASP A 288 -7.63 -21.69 14.78
C ASP A 288 -8.70 -20.60 14.72
N GLU A 289 -9.75 -20.76 15.53
CA GLU A 289 -10.75 -19.74 15.80
C GLU A 289 -10.03 -18.43 16.12
N VAL A 290 -10.10 -17.45 15.21
CA VAL A 290 -9.38 -16.19 15.33
C VAL A 290 -10.11 -15.34 16.36
N GLU A 291 -9.71 -15.45 17.62
CA GLU A 291 -10.13 -14.52 18.68
C GLU A 291 -9.68 -13.11 18.27
N LEU A 292 -10.64 -12.24 17.95
CA LEU A 292 -10.41 -10.83 17.62
C LEU A 292 -10.51 -9.99 18.90
N TYR A 293 -9.56 -9.06 19.09
CA TYR A 293 -9.60 -8.11 20.21
C TYR A 293 -10.73 -7.09 20.01
N PHE A 294 -10.84 -6.57 18.79
CA PHE A 294 -11.83 -5.58 18.40
C PHE A 294 -13.12 -6.28 17.96
N THR A 295 -14.21 -6.00 18.66
CA THR A 295 -15.53 -6.55 18.36
C THR A 295 -16.38 -5.59 17.54
N THR A 296 -16.12 -4.29 17.66
CA THR A 296 -16.85 -3.23 16.96
C THR A 296 -15.87 -2.32 16.22
N PRO A 297 -16.09 -1.97 14.94
CA PRO A 297 -15.21 -1.07 14.19
C PRO A 297 -14.96 0.28 14.86
N GLN A 298 -15.93 0.76 15.65
CA GLN A 298 -15.82 2.02 16.40
C GLN A 298 -14.62 2.01 17.36
N GLN A 299 -14.28 0.86 17.96
CA GLN A 299 -13.15 0.77 18.90
C GLN A 299 -11.81 1.13 18.25
N VAL A 300 -11.63 0.77 16.98
CA VAL A 300 -10.43 1.13 16.20
C VAL A 300 -10.43 2.61 15.88
N LEU A 301 -11.59 3.17 15.51
CA LEU A 301 -11.73 4.60 15.24
C LEU A 301 -11.47 5.45 16.48
N ASP A 302 -11.96 5.01 17.65
CA ASP A 302 -11.73 5.70 18.91
C ASP A 302 -10.24 5.72 19.27
N ILE A 303 -9.51 4.61 19.04
CA ILE A 303 -8.04 4.57 19.20
C ILE A 303 -7.35 5.54 18.24
N PHE A 304 -7.81 5.64 16.99
CA PHE A 304 -7.26 6.62 16.05
C PHE A 304 -7.52 8.05 16.50
N SER A 305 -8.73 8.37 16.96
CA SER A 305 -9.03 9.69 17.50
C SER A 305 -8.20 10.01 18.74
N GLU A 306 -8.01 9.05 19.65
CA GLU A 306 -7.14 9.22 20.81
C GLU A 306 -5.68 9.43 20.39
N LEU A 307 -5.16 8.66 19.41
CA LEU A 307 -3.81 8.85 18.87
C LEU A 307 -3.66 10.19 18.16
N GLU A 308 -4.68 10.65 17.44
CA GLU A 308 -4.70 11.99 16.82
C GLU A 308 -4.66 13.09 17.88
N GLU A 309 -5.46 12.97 18.94
CA GLU A 309 -5.44 13.89 20.08
C GLU A 309 -4.09 13.87 20.81
N GLN A 310 -3.52 12.68 21.05
CA GLN A 310 -2.20 12.53 21.66
C GLN A 310 -1.09 13.13 20.77
N ASN A 311 -1.15 12.91 19.45
CA ASN A 311 -0.19 13.51 18.53
C ASN A 311 -0.34 15.03 18.48
N LEU A 312 -1.58 15.54 18.49
CA LEU A 312 -1.84 16.98 18.50
C LEU A 312 -1.31 17.62 19.80
N THR A 313 -1.56 17.01 20.95
CA THR A 313 -1.04 17.48 22.24
C THR A 313 0.49 17.39 22.29
N LEU A 314 1.11 16.34 21.72
CA LEU A 314 2.57 16.24 21.62
C LEU A 314 3.16 17.35 20.74
N ILE A 315 2.52 17.65 19.61
CA ILE A 315 2.92 18.74 18.72
C ILE A 315 2.80 20.09 19.43
N GLN A 316 1.68 20.34 20.12
CA GLN A 316 1.46 21.56 20.89
C GLN A 316 2.51 21.72 21.99
N ASN A 317 2.72 20.69 22.81
CA ASN A 317 3.75 20.69 23.84
C ASN A 317 5.14 20.95 23.25
N THR A 318 5.45 20.34 22.09
CA THR A 318 6.73 20.57 21.41
C THR A 318 6.87 22.03 20.98
N GLN A 319 5.83 22.62 20.39
CA GLN A 319 5.82 24.03 19.99
C GLN A 319 5.95 24.97 21.19
N GLU A 320 5.21 24.74 22.28
CA GLU A 320 5.32 25.53 23.52
C GLU A 320 6.73 25.43 24.12
N THR A 321 7.32 24.23 24.16
CA THR A 321 8.70 24.06 24.64
C THR A 321 9.73 24.71 23.72
N GLU A 322 9.47 24.77 22.42
CA GLU A 322 10.32 25.45 21.44
C GLU A 322 10.25 26.97 21.62
N GLU A 323 9.05 27.53 21.78
CA GLU A 323 8.82 28.96 22.05
C GLU A 323 9.50 29.39 23.35
N THR A 324 9.30 28.66 24.45
CA THR A 324 9.96 28.95 25.74
C THR A 324 11.49 28.87 25.63
N LEU A 325 12.02 27.96 24.82
CA LEU A 325 13.46 27.84 24.58
C LEU A 325 13.98 29.01 23.74
N GLU A 326 13.21 29.50 22.77
CA GLU A 326 13.54 30.69 21.98
C GLU A 326 13.53 31.97 22.84
N ASP A 327 12.54 32.14 23.72
CA ASP A 327 12.49 33.23 24.70
C ASP A 327 13.69 33.22 25.65
N ILE A 328 14.07 32.04 26.16
CA ILE A 328 15.27 31.88 26.99
C ILE A 328 16.53 32.23 26.20
N LYS A 329 16.63 31.80 24.94
CA LYS A 329 17.77 32.17 24.08
C LYS A 329 17.84 33.67 23.84
N GLN A 330 16.72 34.31 23.53
CA GLN A 330 16.67 35.74 23.25
C GLN A 330 17.04 36.56 24.50
N SER A 331 16.48 36.21 25.66
CA SER A 331 16.81 36.86 26.93
C SER A 331 18.28 36.63 27.33
N PHE A 332 18.83 35.44 27.10
CA PHE A 332 20.25 35.16 27.29
C PHE A 332 21.12 36.02 26.39
N GLU A 333 20.79 36.14 25.10
CA GLU A 333 21.58 36.95 24.16
C GLU A 333 21.50 38.44 24.48
N ALA A 334 20.33 38.93 24.90
CA ALA A 334 20.16 40.30 25.38
C ALA A 334 21.00 40.57 26.64
N ASN A 335 20.99 39.64 27.60
CA ASN A 335 21.80 39.76 28.81
C ASN A 335 23.30 39.69 28.50
N ARG A 336 23.73 38.79 27.60
CA ARG A 336 25.10 38.72 27.11
C ARG A 336 25.55 40.05 26.51
N LYS A 337 24.75 40.65 25.63
CA LYS A 337 25.04 41.97 25.04
C LYS A 337 25.13 43.07 26.10
N LYS A 338 24.28 43.04 27.13
CA LYS A 338 24.34 43.98 28.26
C LYS A 338 25.64 43.81 29.05
N MET A 339 25.98 42.57 29.42
CA MET A 339 27.23 42.24 30.12
C MET A 339 28.47 42.61 29.31
N GLU A 340 28.48 42.38 27.99
CA GLU A 340 29.57 42.79 27.11
C GLU A 340 29.76 44.31 27.10
N LYS A 341 28.68 45.09 27.07
CA LYS A 341 28.72 46.56 27.17
C LYS A 341 29.24 47.04 28.52
N GLU A 342 28.76 46.45 29.62
CA GLU A 342 29.23 46.76 30.97
C GLU A 342 30.72 46.42 31.11
N THR A 343 31.14 45.26 30.61
CA THR A 343 32.55 44.83 30.61
C THR A 343 33.42 45.78 29.79
N TRP A 344 32.94 46.23 28.62
CA TRP A 344 33.66 47.22 27.81
C TRP A 344 33.78 48.57 28.53
N SER A 345 32.69 49.05 29.14
CA SER A 345 32.70 50.29 29.92
C SER A 345 33.65 50.21 31.11
N LEU A 346 33.68 49.08 31.83
CA LEU A 346 34.62 48.87 32.93
C LEU A 346 36.06 48.82 32.44
N LYS A 347 36.33 48.18 31.30
CA LYS A 347 37.67 48.19 30.69
C LYS A 347 38.12 49.60 30.31
N ASP A 348 37.26 50.39 29.68
CA ASP A 348 37.54 51.79 29.32
C ASP A 348 37.78 52.65 30.57
N GLN A 349 37.00 52.47 31.63
CA GLN A 349 37.25 53.14 32.91
C GLN A 349 38.60 52.73 33.52
N ILE A 350 38.93 51.44 33.52
CA ILE A 350 40.23 50.95 33.98
C ILE A 350 41.35 51.60 33.18
N GLU A 351 41.25 51.65 31.85
CA GLU A 351 42.26 52.27 30.99
C GLU A 351 42.42 53.76 31.29
N LYS A 352 41.32 54.51 31.42
CA LYS A 352 41.34 55.92 31.83
C LYS A 352 41.97 56.13 33.20
N THR A 353 41.63 55.30 34.18
CA THR A 353 42.24 55.39 35.52
C THR A 353 43.72 55.05 35.49
N LYS A 354 44.15 54.07 34.68
CA LYS A 354 45.58 53.77 34.50
C LYS A 354 46.34 54.93 33.90
N VAL A 355 45.78 55.60 32.88
CA VAL A 355 46.39 56.80 32.30
C VAL A 355 46.52 57.91 33.34
N LYS A 356 45.46 58.19 34.12
CA LYS A 356 45.52 59.19 35.20
C LYS A 356 46.53 58.84 36.28
N ILE A 357 46.62 57.56 36.67
CA ILE A 357 47.63 57.10 37.63
C ILE A 357 49.03 57.35 37.06
N GLN A 358 49.26 57.03 35.78
CA GLN A 358 50.55 57.27 35.15
C GLN A 358 50.88 58.77 35.09
N GLU A 359 49.94 59.63 34.68
CA GLU A 359 50.12 61.08 34.66
C GLU A 359 50.44 61.63 36.06
N GLU A 360 49.75 61.14 37.10
CA GLU A 360 49.98 61.55 38.48
C GLU A 360 51.32 61.01 39.01
N GLU A 361 51.73 59.79 38.65
CA GLU A 361 53.03 59.22 38.98
C GLU A 361 54.17 60.01 38.32
N GLU A 362 54.02 60.40 37.05
CA GLU A 362 54.96 61.28 36.33
C GLU A 362 55.02 62.67 36.99
N MET A 363 53.87 63.26 37.35
CA MET A 363 53.81 64.55 38.03
C MET A 363 54.41 64.50 39.45
N ALA A 364 54.17 63.40 40.18
CA ALA A 364 54.75 63.17 41.49
C ALA A 364 56.28 63.02 41.40
N ALA A 365 56.78 62.31 40.39
CA ALA A 365 58.21 62.20 40.11
C ALA A 365 58.84 63.57 39.77
N ASP A 366 58.16 64.38 38.95
CA ASP A 366 58.58 65.75 38.60
C ASP A 366 58.61 66.67 39.82
N LEU A 367 57.58 66.61 40.67
CA LEU A 367 57.50 67.38 41.91
C LEU A 367 58.57 66.95 42.91
N GLU A 368 58.80 65.64 43.06
CA GLU A 368 59.88 65.12 43.90
C GLU A 368 61.25 65.62 43.42
N MET A 369 61.48 65.62 42.10
CA MET A 369 62.68 66.19 41.49
C MET A 369 62.81 67.69 41.78
N LYS A 370 61.72 68.47 41.63
CA LYS A 370 61.69 69.90 41.95
C LYS A 370 61.96 70.18 43.42
N VAL A 371 61.37 69.43 44.34
CA VAL A 371 61.61 69.55 45.79
C VAL A 371 63.06 69.21 46.12
N LYS A 372 63.63 68.14 45.54
CA LYS A 372 65.06 67.84 45.67
C LYS A 372 65.95 68.96 45.15
N LEU A 373 65.60 69.59 44.02
CA LEU A 373 66.32 70.75 43.48
C LEU A 373 66.21 71.99 44.37
N PHE A 374 65.01 72.30 44.88
CA PHE A 374 64.76 73.46 45.74
C PHE A 374 65.42 73.31 47.11
N SER A 375 65.31 72.13 47.71
CA SER A 375 65.97 71.78 48.98
C SER A 375 67.51 71.73 48.84
N ALA A 376 68.04 71.38 47.68
CA ALA A 376 69.47 71.43 47.40
C ALA A 376 70.01 72.84 47.10
N SER A 377 69.15 73.81 46.71
CA SER A 377 69.60 75.08 46.14
C SER A 377 69.31 76.35 46.94
N GLY A 378 68.65 76.34 48.11
CA GLY A 378 68.54 77.59 48.86
C GLY A 378 67.72 77.58 50.16
N ASN A 379 68.38 78.05 51.22
CA ASN A 379 67.89 78.73 52.42
C ASN A 379 66.64 78.18 53.13
N MET A 380 66.92 77.66 54.32
CA MET A 380 66.06 77.27 55.43
C MET A 380 65.15 78.42 55.96
N GLN A 381 64.23 78.91 55.13
CA GLN A 381 63.22 79.93 55.49
C GLN A 381 61.76 79.42 55.37
N SER A 382 61.54 78.18 54.93
CA SER A 382 60.19 77.61 54.85
C SER A 382 59.54 77.37 56.22
N ALA A 383 60.33 77.08 57.25
CA ALA A 383 59.83 76.88 58.61
C ALA A 383 59.28 78.18 59.22
N ASP A 384 59.99 79.31 59.04
CA ASP A 384 59.55 80.62 59.53
C ASP A 384 58.29 81.12 58.79
N GLN A 385 58.20 80.88 57.47
CA GLN A 385 57.02 81.25 56.68
C GLN A 385 55.79 80.43 57.07
N ASN A 386 55.96 79.12 57.36
CA ASN A 386 54.85 78.28 57.82
C ASN A 386 54.35 78.69 59.21
N SER A 387 55.25 79.08 60.13
CA SER A 387 54.87 79.59 61.44
C SER A 387 54.06 80.89 61.34
N MET A 388 54.47 81.81 60.46
CA MET A 388 53.75 83.06 60.23
C MET A 388 52.35 82.82 59.63
N LEU A 389 52.21 81.84 58.74
CA LEU A 389 50.93 81.46 58.14
C LEU A 389 49.98 80.83 59.17
N GLU A 390 50.49 80.01 60.08
CA GLU A 390 49.70 79.47 61.20
C GLU A 390 49.19 80.57 62.14
N GLU A 391 50.03 81.55 62.47
CA GLU A 391 49.62 82.71 63.28
C GLU A 391 48.54 83.54 62.59
N LEU A 392 48.67 83.77 61.29
CA LEU A 392 47.67 84.49 60.49
C LEU A 392 46.35 83.73 60.45
N ASN A 393 46.39 82.41 60.18
CA ASN A 393 45.21 81.55 60.15
C ASN A 393 44.45 81.64 61.47
N LYS A 394 45.16 81.55 62.59
CA LYS A 394 44.56 81.67 63.92
C LYS A 394 43.86 83.02 64.14
N LYS A 395 44.48 84.14 63.76
CA LYS A 395 43.86 85.47 63.86
C LYS A 395 42.59 85.59 62.99
N VAL A 396 42.64 85.05 61.77
CA VAL A 396 41.48 85.04 60.86
C VAL A 396 40.35 84.20 61.44
N GLU A 397 40.64 83.05 62.04
CA GLU A 397 39.65 82.19 62.69
C GLU A 397 38.99 82.89 63.89
N GLU A 398 39.76 83.63 64.70
CA GLU A 398 39.24 84.43 65.81
C GLU A 398 38.22 85.47 65.34
N VAL A 399 38.54 86.21 64.27
CA VAL A 399 37.62 87.21 63.68
C VAL A 399 36.40 86.55 63.06
N TYR A 400 36.58 85.45 62.33
CA TYR A 400 35.48 84.70 61.72
C TYR A 400 34.47 84.20 62.77
N ARG A 401 34.98 83.65 63.89
CA ARG A 401 34.14 83.22 65.02
C ARG A 401 33.39 84.37 65.67
N GLY A 402 33.99 85.55 65.75
CA GLY A 402 33.38 86.73 66.37
C GLY A 402 32.26 87.36 65.54
N ILE A 403 32.36 87.32 64.20
CA ILE A 403 31.44 88.04 63.29
C ILE A 403 30.35 87.12 62.73
N ILE A 404 30.68 85.86 62.40
CA ILE A 404 29.82 84.96 61.64
C ILE A 404 29.37 83.77 62.48
N GLY A 405 30.27 83.11 63.20
CA GLY A 405 29.97 81.97 64.08
C GLY A 405 31.02 80.86 64.05
N SER A 406 30.73 79.70 64.65
CA SER A 406 31.65 78.56 64.73
C SER A 406 31.93 77.92 63.36
N ASN A 407 33.22 77.66 63.07
CA ASN A 407 33.66 76.95 61.86
C ASN A 407 33.40 75.45 61.99
N GLU A 408 32.24 74.98 61.52
CA GLU A 408 31.83 73.56 61.58
C GLU A 408 32.35 72.72 60.40
N ALA A 409 32.89 73.35 59.35
CA ALA A 409 33.17 72.72 58.06
C ALA A 409 34.65 72.75 57.63
N ASN A 410 35.60 72.97 58.56
CA ASN A 410 37.03 73.12 58.25
C ASN A 410 37.28 74.05 57.05
N ILE A 411 36.62 75.22 57.08
CA ILE A 411 36.66 76.21 56.00
C ILE A 411 38.07 76.78 55.90
N ASP A 412 38.58 76.90 54.66
CA ASP A 412 39.92 77.41 54.39
C ASP A 412 40.07 78.89 54.78
N THR A 413 41.29 79.32 55.10
CA THR A 413 41.65 80.69 55.49
C THR A 413 41.16 81.76 54.53
N LEU A 414 41.32 81.53 53.22
CA LEU A 414 40.85 82.45 52.19
C LEU A 414 39.33 82.52 52.17
N GLN A 415 38.66 81.39 52.31
CA GLN A 415 37.20 81.34 52.37
C GLN A 415 36.65 82.02 53.64
N MET A 416 37.35 81.90 54.78
CA MET A 416 37.02 82.64 56.01
C MET A 416 37.13 84.15 55.78
N LEU A 417 38.20 84.62 55.14
CA LEU A 417 38.38 86.04 54.80
C LEU A 417 37.30 86.56 53.84
N THR A 418 36.99 85.84 52.77
CA THR A 418 35.94 86.24 51.81
C THR A 418 34.57 86.35 52.49
N ASN A 419 34.26 85.44 53.41
CA ASN A 419 33.01 85.52 54.16
C ASN A 419 32.98 86.71 55.13
N ILE A 420 34.10 87.03 55.78
CA ILE A 420 34.23 88.25 56.60
C ILE A 420 34.03 89.49 55.74
N GLU A 421 34.62 89.53 54.54
CA GLU A 421 34.52 90.63 53.58
C GLU A 421 33.07 90.83 53.11
N ASN A 422 32.38 89.76 52.69
CA ASN A 422 30.97 89.83 52.32
C ASN A 422 30.11 90.32 53.48
N ARG A 423 30.40 89.87 54.70
CA ARG A 423 29.65 90.31 55.88
C ARG A 423 29.90 91.79 56.20
N LEU A 424 31.11 92.28 55.97
CA LEU A 424 31.42 93.70 56.05
C LEU A 424 30.66 94.51 55.00
N GLU A 425 30.61 94.02 53.77
CA GLU A 425 29.89 94.68 52.67
C GLU A 425 28.38 94.74 52.95
N GLU A 426 27.76 93.65 53.42
CA GLU A 426 26.36 93.64 53.89
C GLU A 426 26.11 94.68 54.99
N LEU A 427 27.03 94.80 55.95
CA LEU A 427 26.91 95.77 57.03
C LEU A 427 27.02 97.21 56.52
N PHE A 428 27.86 97.46 55.50
CA PHE A 428 27.95 98.77 54.86
C PHE A 428 26.73 99.10 54.00
N GLU A 429 26.17 98.15 53.24
CA GLU A 429 24.91 98.35 52.51
C GLU A 429 23.74 98.62 53.47
N LEU A 430 23.71 97.92 54.61
CA LEU A 430 22.75 98.21 55.68
C LEU A 430 22.97 99.61 56.25
N GLU A 431 24.21 100.07 56.41
CA GLU A 431 24.49 101.44 56.84
C GLU A 431 23.99 102.49 55.82
N GLU A 432 24.21 102.27 54.52
CA GLU A 432 23.81 103.19 53.46
C GLU A 432 22.30 103.22 53.22
N SER A 433 21.61 102.08 53.39
CA SER A 433 20.15 101.98 53.21
C SER A 433 19.33 102.49 54.39
N LEU A 434 19.96 102.82 55.52
CA LEU A 434 19.26 103.38 56.67
C LEU A 434 18.66 104.76 56.33
N PRO A 435 17.36 105.00 56.62
CA PRO A 435 16.72 106.27 56.29
C PRO A 435 17.43 107.45 56.97
N ALA A 436 17.90 108.42 56.17
CA ALA A 436 18.64 109.58 56.64
C ALA A 436 17.92 110.31 57.81
N ASP A 437 16.58 110.37 57.77
CA ASP A 437 15.75 110.97 58.82
C ASP A 437 15.85 110.24 60.17
N LYS A 438 15.91 108.90 60.15
CA LYS A 438 16.05 108.09 61.37
C LYS A 438 17.47 108.17 61.91
N VAL A 439 18.47 108.20 61.03
CA VAL A 439 19.88 108.37 61.42
C VAL A 439 20.11 109.76 62.00
N GLU A 440 19.52 110.81 61.41
CA GLU A 440 19.62 112.17 61.94
C GLU A 440 18.85 112.32 63.27
N ALA A 441 17.69 111.68 63.41
CA ALA A 441 16.97 111.62 64.68
C ALA A 441 17.78 110.88 65.78
N ALA A 442 18.43 109.76 65.44
CA ALA A 442 19.30 109.01 66.34
C ALA A 442 20.56 109.81 66.71
N LYS A 443 21.22 110.47 65.74
CA LYS A 443 22.33 111.41 65.98
C LYS A 443 21.91 112.56 66.88
N ARG A 444 20.74 113.18 66.63
CA ARG A 444 20.17 114.23 67.49
C ARG A 444 19.83 113.71 68.89
N SER A 445 19.38 112.45 69.02
CA SER A 445 19.10 111.82 70.32
C SER A 445 20.40 111.54 71.10
N LYS A 446 21.41 110.94 70.46
CA LYS A 446 22.75 110.72 71.05
C LYS A 446 23.46 112.01 71.39
N GLU A 447 23.38 113.03 70.54
CA GLU A 447 23.96 114.36 70.80
C GLU A 447 23.19 115.08 71.94
N LYS A 448 21.86 114.92 72.03
CA LYS A 448 21.08 115.38 73.20
C LYS A 448 21.50 114.65 74.48
N GLU A 449 21.67 113.32 74.44
CA GLU A 449 22.15 112.51 75.57
C GLU A 449 23.56 112.93 76.00
N ARG A 450 24.46 113.15 75.04
CA ARG A 450 25.83 113.64 75.29
C ARG A 450 25.80 115.05 75.91
N ARG A 451 24.99 115.96 75.38
CA ARG A 451 24.81 117.30 75.96
C ARG A 451 24.21 117.26 77.35
N LEU A 452 23.26 116.36 77.60
CA LEU A 452 22.69 116.11 78.93
C LEU A 452 23.77 115.59 79.88
N LYS A 453 24.55 114.57 79.50
CA LYS A 453 25.68 114.06 80.29
C LYS A 453 26.72 115.14 80.59
N MET A 454 27.09 115.95 79.60
CA MET A 454 28.01 117.07 79.79
C MET A 454 27.44 118.15 80.71
N ARG A 455 26.15 118.49 80.58
CA ARG A 455 25.46 119.43 81.49
C ARG A 455 25.36 118.86 82.90
N GLU A 456 25.05 117.58 83.05
CA GLU A 456 24.95 116.90 84.34
C GLU A 456 26.32 116.81 85.01
N GLN A 457 27.38 116.49 84.27
CA GLN A 457 28.77 116.54 84.75
C GLN A 457 29.15 117.96 85.17
N LYS A 458 28.81 118.98 84.39
CA LYS A 458 29.08 120.40 84.74
C LYS A 458 28.29 120.86 85.97
N LEU A 459 27.02 120.45 86.09
CA LEU A 459 26.18 120.74 87.26
C LEU A 459 26.71 120.01 88.50
N LYS A 460 27.14 118.74 88.37
CA LYS A 460 27.79 117.97 89.44
C LYS A 460 29.09 118.63 89.88
N LEU A 461 29.93 119.07 88.95
CA LEU A 461 31.15 119.83 89.27
C LEU A 461 30.84 121.16 89.96
N GLN A 462 29.82 121.90 89.50
CA GLN A 462 29.42 123.16 90.12
C GLN A 462 28.82 122.94 91.52
N LYS A 463 28.06 121.87 91.71
CA LYS A 463 27.51 121.47 93.01
C LYS A 463 28.61 121.01 93.96
N LEU A 464 29.57 120.20 93.51
CA LEU A 464 30.76 119.83 94.28
C LEU A 464 31.58 121.06 94.65
N HIS A 465 31.79 122.00 93.72
CA HIS A 465 32.49 123.25 94.02
C HIS A 465 31.70 124.14 95.00
N GLN A 466 30.36 124.19 94.91
CA GLN A 466 29.52 124.86 95.91
C GLN A 466 29.58 124.17 97.27
N GLU A 467 29.48 122.84 97.32
CA GLU A 467 29.61 122.03 98.54
C GLU A 467 31.01 122.18 99.14
N GLU A 468 32.06 122.22 98.32
CA GLU A 468 33.43 122.47 98.77
C GLU A 468 33.58 123.89 99.30
N ARG A 469 32.98 124.91 98.66
CA ARG A 469 32.93 126.27 99.20
C ARG A 469 32.17 126.35 100.52
N MET A 470 31.02 125.68 100.63
CA MET A 470 30.22 125.59 101.86
C MET A 470 30.98 124.85 102.96
N LYS A 471 31.65 123.75 102.63
CA LYS A 471 32.49 122.96 103.53
C LYS A 471 33.69 123.76 104.00
N LYS A 472 34.41 124.43 103.11
CA LYS A 472 35.55 125.30 103.41
C LYS A 472 35.14 126.56 104.19
N SER A 473 33.90 127.03 104.02
CA SER A 473 33.29 128.10 104.83
C SER A 473 32.91 127.61 106.23
N LEU A 474 32.28 126.43 106.34
CA LEU A 474 31.97 125.78 107.63
C LEU A 474 33.24 125.41 108.40
N GLU A 475 34.26 124.92 107.71
CA GLU A 475 35.56 124.59 108.27
C GLU A 475 36.29 125.87 108.71
N ARG A 476 36.18 126.98 107.97
CA ARG A 476 36.63 128.30 108.44
C ARG A 476 35.85 128.81 109.66
N ALA A 477 34.54 128.53 109.73
CA ALA A 477 33.71 128.91 110.86
C ALA A 477 33.97 128.04 112.11
N LYS A 478 34.42 126.79 111.93
CA LYS A 478 34.81 125.87 113.00
C LYS A 478 36.29 125.98 113.39
N ALA A 479 37.15 126.48 112.51
CA ALA A 479 38.57 126.65 112.77
C ALA A 479 38.80 127.75 113.80
N GLU A 480 39.61 127.44 114.82
CA GLU A 480 39.97 128.41 115.85
C GLU A 480 40.73 129.62 115.24
N PRO A 481 40.45 130.85 115.69
CA PRO A 481 41.11 132.05 115.16
C PRO A 481 42.64 131.95 115.27
N LYS A 482 43.32 131.99 114.12
CA LYS A 482 44.78 131.90 114.02
C LYS A 482 45.45 133.11 114.71
N LYS A 483 46.10 132.89 115.85
CA LYS A 483 46.92 133.90 116.53
C LYS A 483 48.22 134.11 115.76
N MET A 484 48.39 135.29 115.17
CA MET A 484 49.64 135.70 114.53
C MET A 484 50.48 136.49 115.53
N TYR A 485 51.66 135.96 115.88
CA TYR A 485 52.67 136.68 116.64
C TYR A 485 53.71 137.26 115.66
N GLY A 486 53.85 138.58 115.65
CA GLY A 486 54.93 139.29 114.95
C GLY A 486 54.58 139.86 113.56
N LYS A 487 55.01 141.10 113.34
CA LYS A 487 54.94 141.82 112.05
C LYS A 487 55.87 141.16 111.03
N LYS A 488 55.31 140.54 109.99
CA LYS A 488 56.07 140.05 108.84
C LYS A 488 56.37 141.24 107.91
N LEU A 489 57.66 141.45 107.59
CA LEU A 489 58.12 142.52 106.71
C LEU A 489 57.43 142.45 105.34
N MET A 490 56.85 143.56 104.89
CA MET A 490 56.40 143.73 103.51
C MET A 490 57.58 144.14 102.63
N PRO A 491 57.93 143.37 101.59
CA PRO A 491 58.84 143.85 100.54
C PRO A 491 58.17 145.03 99.81
N ARG A 492 58.97 146.08 99.56
CA ARG A 492 58.56 147.23 98.74
C ARG A 492 58.46 146.80 97.28
N SER A 493 57.40 147.26 96.61
CA SER A 493 57.06 146.96 95.23
C SER A 493 58.14 147.41 94.24
N ASP A 494 58.68 146.46 93.46
CA ASP A 494 59.46 146.72 92.27
C ASP A 494 58.60 147.32 91.14
N PRO A 495 59.13 148.25 90.33
CA PRO A 495 58.40 148.87 89.23
C PRO A 495 58.02 147.87 88.11
N PRO A 496 56.98 148.16 87.30
CA PRO A 496 56.43 147.23 86.32
C PRO A 496 57.48 146.83 85.27
N ARG A 497 57.89 145.56 85.27
CA ARG A 497 58.77 145.03 84.22
C ARG A 497 57.99 144.79 82.93
N LEU A 498 58.50 145.38 81.86
CA LEU A 498 58.11 145.13 80.46
C LEU A 498 58.27 143.64 80.14
N LYS A 499 57.18 143.00 79.71
CA LYS A 499 57.22 141.61 79.22
C LYS A 499 57.99 141.56 77.90
N LYS A 500 59.18 140.96 77.94
CA LYS A 500 59.76 140.31 76.76
C LYS A 500 58.86 139.14 76.38
N LYS A 501 58.59 138.99 75.08
CA LYS A 501 58.03 137.76 74.52
C LYS A 501 59.08 136.66 74.73
N GLU A 502 58.72 135.66 75.53
CA GLU A 502 59.39 134.37 75.47
C GLU A 502 58.62 133.48 74.48
N ASP A 503 59.39 132.78 73.67
CA ASP A 503 58.94 131.98 72.54
C ASP A 503 58.07 130.81 72.99
N LYS A 504 56.83 130.78 72.49
CA LYS A 504 55.86 129.69 72.64
C LYS A 504 56.18 128.44 71.81
N LYS A 505 57.43 128.23 71.41
CA LYS A 505 57.79 127.18 70.44
C LYS A 505 58.20 125.84 71.05
N VAL A 506 58.28 125.71 72.38
CA VAL A 506 58.74 124.46 73.02
C VAL A 506 57.58 123.61 73.58
N ASP A 507 56.40 124.20 73.79
CA ASP A 507 55.21 123.46 74.28
C ASP A 507 54.27 122.99 73.16
N GLU A 508 54.35 123.54 71.94
CA GLU A 508 53.52 123.07 70.81
C GLU A 508 54.11 121.82 70.16
N THR A 509 55.44 121.65 70.13
CA THR A 509 56.08 120.45 69.55
C THR A 509 55.82 119.18 70.36
N SER A 510 55.78 119.26 71.70
CA SER A 510 55.45 118.11 72.54
C SER A 510 54.00 117.65 72.37
N ARG A 511 53.11 118.58 72.01
CA ARG A 511 51.70 118.29 71.79
C ARG A 511 51.44 117.77 70.38
N GLU A 512 52.13 118.31 69.37
CA GLU A 512 52.07 117.80 68.01
C GLU A 512 52.70 116.39 67.91
N GLU A 513 53.77 116.09 68.65
CA GLU A 513 54.33 114.74 68.77
C GLU A 513 53.38 113.75 69.47
N GLU A 514 52.70 114.18 70.55
CA GLU A 514 51.67 113.35 71.20
C GLU A 514 50.44 113.11 70.31
N GLU A 515 50.01 114.12 69.55
CA GLU A 515 48.86 113.99 68.63
C GLU A 515 49.21 113.17 67.37
N LEU A 516 50.45 113.23 66.87
CA LEU A 516 50.95 112.36 65.79
C LEU A 516 51.11 110.90 66.24
N ALA A 517 51.60 110.67 67.47
CA ALA A 517 51.68 109.34 68.04
C ALA A 517 50.29 108.73 68.28
N TYR A 518 49.28 109.54 68.64
CA TYR A 518 47.92 109.05 68.83
C TYR A 518 47.20 108.67 67.53
N PHE A 519 47.55 109.29 66.40
CA PHE A 519 46.87 109.06 65.11
C PHE A 519 47.60 108.13 64.12
N PHE A 520 48.89 107.85 64.30
CA PHE A 520 49.69 107.09 63.33
C PHE A 520 50.44 105.87 63.88
N THR A 521 50.06 105.34 65.05
CA THR A 521 50.52 104.02 65.51
C THR A 521 49.34 103.06 65.57
N GLU A 522 49.25 102.24 64.51
CA GLU A 522 48.43 101.03 64.25
C GLU A 522 47.00 100.94 64.80
#